data_AF-A0A9D7VR99-F1
#
_entry.id   AF-A0A9D7VR99-F1
#
_cell.length_a   1.000
_cell.length_b   1.000
_cell.length_c   1.000
_cell.angle_alpha   90.00
_cell.angle_beta   90.00
_cell.angle_gamma   90.00
#
_symmetry.space_group_name_H-M   'P 1'
#
loop_
_entity.id
_entity.type
_entity.pdbx_description
1 polymer ?
#
loop_
_entity_poly.entity_id
_entity_poly.type
_entity_poly.pdbx_seq_one_letter_code
_entity_poly.pdbx_strand_id
1 'polypeptide(L)'
;MTDRQQLYEGKAKVIFEGPEAGTLVQYFKDDATAFNAQKKDVISGKGVLNNYISEHIMTAVGDLGIPHHFITRLNDREQLIRKLEIIPIEVVVRNVAAGSICPRLGLEEG
;
A
#
# COMPACT_ATOMS: atom_id res chain seq x y z
N MET A 1 20.82 14.98 1.53
CA MET A 1 19.82 13.90 1.55
C MET A 1 20.55 12.68 2.07
N THR A 2 20.16 12.13 3.21
CA THR A 2 20.74 10.85 3.65
C THR A 2 20.33 9.80 2.64
N ASP A 3 21.29 9.26 1.89
CA ASP A 3 21.10 8.17 0.92
C ASP A 3 20.61 6.91 1.66
N ARG A 4 19.29 6.81 1.88
CA ARG A 4 18.68 5.59 2.40
C ARG A 4 18.70 4.55 1.28
N GLN A 5 19.21 3.36 1.57
CA GLN A 5 19.29 2.29 0.58
C GLN A 5 17.88 1.87 0.13
N GLN A 6 17.62 1.97 -1.17
CA GLN A 6 16.42 1.39 -1.79
C GLN A 6 16.55 -0.13 -1.82
N LEU A 7 15.57 -0.82 -1.25
CA LEU A 7 15.55 -2.28 -1.16
C LEU A 7 14.69 -2.92 -2.25
N TYR A 8 13.55 -2.28 -2.56
CA TYR A 8 12.58 -2.80 -3.51
C TYR A 8 11.73 -1.68 -4.09
N GLU A 9 11.37 -1.81 -5.37
CA GLU A 9 10.40 -0.94 -6.02
C GLU A 9 9.29 -1.77 -6.66
N GLY A 10 8.05 -1.49 -6.22
CA GLY A 10 6.84 -2.03 -6.80
C GLY A 10 6.13 -1.02 -7.70
N LYS A 11 4.93 -1.39 -8.17
CA LYS A 11 4.13 -0.54 -9.06
C LYS A 11 3.71 0.78 -8.41
N ALA A 12 3.35 0.77 -7.14
CA ALA A 12 2.81 1.94 -6.43
C ALA A 12 3.66 2.44 -5.26
N LYS A 13 4.70 1.69 -4.86
CA LYS A 13 5.48 1.96 -3.65
C LYS A 13 6.95 1.67 -3.87
N VAL A 14 7.82 2.41 -3.17
CA VAL A 14 9.25 2.11 -3.02
C VAL A 14 9.51 1.82 -1.55
N ILE A 15 10.34 0.82 -1.28
CA ILE A 15 10.74 0.41 0.06
C ILE A 15 12.21 0.74 0.25
N PHE A 16 12.51 1.53 1.27
CA PHE A 16 13.84 1.88 1.71
C PHE A 16 14.15 1.25 3.05
N GLU A 17 15.45 1.12 3.35
CA GLU A 17 15.93 0.76 4.67
C GLU A 17 15.42 1.74 5.74
N GLY A 18 14.99 1.20 6.88
CA GLY A 18 14.55 1.97 8.04
C GLY A 18 15.72 2.44 8.92
N PRO A 19 15.50 3.41 9.82
CA PRO A 19 16.53 3.91 10.73
C PRO A 19 16.94 2.90 11.80
N GLU A 20 16.10 1.91 12.10
CA GLU A 20 16.31 0.91 13.14
C GLU A 20 16.14 -0.51 12.61
N ALA A 21 16.83 -1.47 13.23
CA ALA A 21 16.69 -2.88 12.90
C ALA A 21 15.22 -3.33 13.03
N GLY A 22 14.71 -4.00 11.99
CA GLY A 22 13.31 -4.44 11.95
C GLY A 22 12.32 -3.37 11.49
N THR A 23 12.79 -2.20 11.03
CA THR A 23 11.95 -1.16 10.43
C THR A 23 12.28 -0.92 8.95
N LEU A 24 11.32 -0.39 8.20
CA LEU A 24 11.45 0.01 6.80
C LEU A 24 10.76 1.36 6.57
N VAL A 25 11.18 2.09 5.54
CA VAL A 25 10.47 3.28 5.07
C VAL A 25 9.72 2.94 3.79
N GLN A 26 8.40 3.13 3.81
CA GLN A 26 7.51 2.94 2.67
C GLN A 26 7.18 4.29 2.03
N TYR A 27 7.58 4.47 0.78
CA TYR A 27 7.27 5.66 -0.04
C TYR A 27 6.13 5.38 -1.02
N PHE A 28 5.15 6.29 -1.11
CA PHE A 28 4.00 6.17 -2.01
C PHE A 28 4.19 6.97 -3.31
N LYS A 29 4.12 6.28 -4.46
CA LYS A 29 4.28 6.86 -5.79
C LYS A 29 2.97 7.40 -6.35
N ASP A 30 3.11 8.39 -7.24
CA ASP A 30 1.99 8.92 -8.05
C ASP A 30 1.65 8.03 -9.25
N ASP A 31 2.46 6.99 -9.50
CA ASP A 31 2.23 6.01 -10.55
C ASP A 31 0.88 5.29 -10.35
N ALA A 32 0.02 5.34 -11.37
CA ALA A 32 -1.20 4.57 -11.47
C ALA A 32 -1.01 3.49 -12.55
N THR A 33 -1.32 2.23 -12.20
CA THR A 33 -1.27 1.11 -13.15
C THR A 33 -2.60 0.40 -13.19
N ALA A 34 -3.17 0.20 -14.38
CA ALA A 34 -4.37 -0.59 -14.61
C ALA A 34 -4.11 -1.71 -15.61
N PHE A 35 -5.02 -2.69 -15.68
CA PHE A 35 -5.00 -3.79 -16.66
C PHE A 35 -3.64 -4.53 -16.73
N ASN A 36 -3.18 -5.13 -15.63
CA ASN A 36 -1.87 -5.81 -15.57
C ASN A 36 -0.68 -4.95 -16.02
N ALA A 37 -0.70 -3.65 -15.69
CA ALA A 37 0.32 -2.66 -16.07
C ALA A 37 0.39 -2.32 -17.58
N GLN A 38 -0.63 -2.68 -18.36
CA GLN A 38 -0.77 -2.23 -19.76
C GLN A 38 -1.04 -0.73 -19.86
N LYS A 39 -1.67 -0.14 -18.84
CA LYS A 39 -1.85 1.32 -18.73
C LYS A 39 -1.03 1.83 -17.55
N LYS A 40 -0.02 2.67 -17.83
CA LYS A 40 0.75 3.41 -16.82
C LYS A 40 0.44 4.89 -17.01
N ASP A 41 0.10 5.56 -15.92
CA ASP A 41 -0.14 7.00 -15.90
C ASP A 41 0.41 7.59 -14.59
N VAL A 42 0.62 8.89 -14.54
CA VAL A 42 1.04 9.60 -13.33
C VAL A 42 -0.10 10.48 -12.87
N ILE A 43 -0.70 10.14 -11.73
CA ILE A 43 -1.77 10.94 -11.12
C ILE A 43 -1.14 11.78 -10.03
N SER A 44 -0.93 13.07 -10.31
CA SER A 44 -0.33 14.02 -9.36
C SER A 44 -1.07 13.98 -8.02
N GLY A 45 -0.31 13.81 -6.93
CA GLY A 45 -0.84 13.79 -5.57
C GLY A 45 -1.46 12.46 -5.13
N LYS A 46 -1.55 11.45 -6.01
CA LYS A 46 -2.05 10.11 -5.65
C LYS A 46 -1.26 9.50 -4.49
N GLY A 47 0.07 9.59 -4.54
CA GLY A 47 0.95 9.03 -3.51
C GLY A 47 0.72 9.69 -2.16
N VAL A 48 0.50 11.01 -2.15
CA VAL A 48 0.19 11.78 -0.94
C VAL A 48 -1.14 11.32 -0.35
N LEU A 49 -2.21 11.31 -1.16
CA LEU A 49 -3.53 10.87 -0.69
C LEU A 49 -3.51 9.43 -0.18
N ASN A 50 -2.86 8.51 -0.89
CA ASN A 50 -2.75 7.11 -0.47
C ASN A 50 -1.98 6.97 0.84
N ASN A 51 -0.95 7.78 1.07
CA ASN A 51 -0.22 7.79 2.33
C ASN A 51 -1.12 8.21 3.50
N TYR A 52 -1.84 9.33 3.36
CA TYR A 52 -2.78 9.81 4.38
C TYR A 52 -3.92 8.82 4.66
N ILE A 53 -4.53 8.26 3.60
CA ILE A 53 -5.61 7.26 3.73
C ILE A 53 -5.07 5.98 4.41
N SER A 54 -3.89 5.52 4.02
CA SER A 54 -3.27 4.32 4.60
C SER A 54 -2.94 4.51 6.09
N GLU A 55 -2.44 5.68 6.49
CA GLU A 55 -2.24 6.01 7.90
C GLU A 55 -3.57 5.94 8.66
N HIS A 56 -4.59 6.63 8.18
CA HIS A 56 -5.90 6.69 8.85
C HIS A 56 -6.51 5.31 9.06
N ILE A 57 -6.51 4.46 8.02
CA ILE A 57 -7.05 3.10 8.11
C ILE A 57 -6.23 2.24 9.08
N MET A 58 -4.90 2.27 8.98
CA MET A 58 -4.05 1.44 9.83
C MET A 58 -4.16 1.82 11.30
N THR A 59 -4.21 3.12 11.61
CA THR A 59 -4.47 3.58 12.99
C THR A 59 -5.81 3.07 13.50
N ALA A 60 -6.89 3.21 12.73
CA ALA A 60 -8.21 2.72 13.14
C ALA A 60 -8.24 1.19 13.35
N VAL A 61 -7.53 0.42 12.52
CA VAL A 61 -7.36 -1.03 12.68
C VAL A 61 -6.57 -1.35 13.96
N GLY A 62 -5.53 -0.58 14.27
CA GLY A 62 -4.75 -0.70 15.50
C GLY A 62 -5.57 -0.41 16.75
N ASP A 63 -6.44 0.61 16.71
CA ASP A 63 -7.34 0.96 17.81
C ASP A 63 -8.35 -0.15 18.13
N LEU A 64 -8.67 -1.01 17.15
CA LEU A 64 -9.48 -2.22 17.32
C LEU A 64 -8.67 -3.42 17.86
N GLY A 65 -7.37 -3.26 18.12
CA GLY A 65 -6.49 -4.31 18.64
C GLY A 65 -5.97 -5.28 17.58
N ILE A 66 -6.13 -4.97 16.29
CA ILE A 66 -5.66 -5.82 15.19
C ILE A 66 -4.19 -5.46 14.89
N PRO A 67 -3.24 -6.41 15.01
CA PRO A 67 -1.83 -6.13 14.73
C PRO A 67 -1.60 -5.76 13.26
N HIS A 68 -0.82 -4.69 13.04
CA HIS A 68 -0.44 -4.22 11.71
C HIS A 68 1.00 -3.70 11.67
N HIS A 69 1.55 -3.50 10.47
CA HIS A 69 2.96 -3.06 10.33
C HIS A 69 3.18 -1.57 10.59
N PHE A 70 2.17 -0.72 10.38
CA PHE A 70 2.32 0.75 10.47
C PHE A 70 2.84 1.19 11.85
N ILE A 71 3.82 2.09 11.87
CA ILE A 71 4.38 2.70 13.09
C ILE A 71 3.96 4.18 13.15
N THR A 72 4.39 4.97 12.16
CA THR A 72 4.06 6.41 12.07
C THR A 72 4.28 6.92 10.65
N ARG A 73 3.57 7.98 10.27
CA ARG A 73 3.90 8.75 9.07
C ARG A 73 5.12 9.64 9.31
N LEU A 74 5.97 9.78 8.29
CA LEU A 74 7.21 10.59 8.35
C LEU A 74 7.05 11.92 7.62
N ASN A 75 6.33 11.92 6.50
CA ASN A 75 6.00 13.11 5.71
C ASN A 75 4.80 12.81 4.80
N ASP A 76 4.53 13.68 3.82
CA ASP A 76 3.40 13.52 2.90
C ASP A 76 3.47 12.26 2.03
N ARG A 77 4.65 11.65 1.85
CA ARG A 77 4.82 10.47 0.98
C ARG A 77 5.39 9.24 1.66
N GLU A 78 5.88 9.36 2.90
CA GLU A 78 6.59 8.28 3.57
C GLU A 78 5.95 7.87 4.89
N GLN A 79 5.99 6.57 5.17
CA GLN A 79 5.66 5.98 6.47
C GLN A 79 6.79 5.10 6.97
N LEU A 80 7.00 5.10 8.28
CA LEU A 80 7.80 4.10 8.98
C LEU A 80 6.91 2.89 9.28
N ILE A 81 7.40 1.71 8.89
CA ILE A 81 6.68 0.45 9.06
C ILE A 81 7.61 -0.62 9.66
N ARG A 82 7.02 -1.64 10.30
CA ARG A 82 7.74 -2.85 10.72
C ARG A 82 8.10 -3.68 9.49
N LYS A 83 9.34 -4.18 9.45
CA LYS A 83 9.79 -5.16 8.46
C LYS A 83 9.03 -6.46 8.67
N LEU A 84 8.45 -7.00 7.60
CA LEU A 84 7.74 -8.28 7.59
C LEU A 84 8.30 -9.20 6.52
N GLU A 85 8.14 -10.50 6.74
CA GLU A 85 8.18 -11.49 5.68
C GLU A 85 6.78 -11.61 5.06
N ILE A 86 6.64 -11.21 3.80
CA ILE A 86 5.34 -11.19 3.12
C ILE A 86 4.98 -12.61 2.67
N ILE A 87 3.83 -13.11 3.12
CA ILE A 87 3.20 -14.29 2.52
C ILE A 87 2.69 -13.88 1.13
N PRO A 88 3.08 -14.56 0.04
CA PRO A 88 2.79 -14.13 -1.34
C PRO A 88 1.35 -14.47 -1.76
N ILE A 89 0.36 -14.04 -0.97
CA ILE A 89 -1.07 -14.25 -1.17
C ILE A 89 -1.80 -12.92 -0.97
N GLU A 90 -2.73 -12.62 -1.85
CA GLU A 90 -3.65 -11.50 -1.69
C GLU A 90 -4.96 -11.99 -1.06
N VAL A 91 -5.35 -11.41 0.07
CA VAL A 91 -6.61 -11.71 0.75
C VAL A 91 -7.64 -10.67 0.35
N VAL A 92 -8.70 -11.11 -0.36
CA VAL A 92 -9.76 -10.24 -0.88
C VAL A 92 -11.07 -10.57 -0.18
N VAL A 93 -11.66 -9.58 0.51
CA VAL A 93 -12.99 -9.68 1.13
C VAL A 93 -14.00 -8.94 0.27
N ARG A 94 -15.18 -9.52 0.08
CA ARG A 94 -16.26 -8.97 -0.76
C ARG A 94 -17.56 -8.98 0.01
N ASN A 95 -18.09 -7.80 0.29
CA ASN A 95 -19.45 -7.64 0.83
C ASN A 95 -20.50 -7.61 -0.30
N VAL A 96 -20.08 -7.16 -1.49
CA VAL A 96 -20.91 -6.95 -2.68
C VAL A 96 -20.19 -7.54 -3.91
N ALA A 97 -20.96 -8.04 -4.88
CA ALA A 97 -20.41 -8.53 -6.14
C ALA A 97 -19.97 -7.35 -7.01
N ALA A 98 -18.64 -7.21 -7.22
CA ALA A 98 -18.07 -6.15 -8.03
C ALA A 98 -16.73 -6.55 -8.67
N GLY A 99 -16.41 -5.94 -9.82
CA GLY A 99 -15.15 -6.17 -10.53
C GLY A 99 -14.96 -7.62 -11.01
N SER A 100 -13.74 -8.15 -10.90
CA SER A 100 -13.33 -9.42 -11.56
C SER A 100 -14.12 -10.67 -11.18
N ILE A 101 -14.85 -10.66 -10.06
CA ILE A 101 -15.66 -11.81 -9.63
C ILE A 101 -16.94 -11.95 -10.46
N CYS A 102 -17.52 -10.84 -10.92
CA CYS A 102 -18.79 -10.82 -11.65
C CYS A 102 -18.70 -11.61 -12.97
N PRO A 103 -17.78 -11.31 -13.92
CA PRO A 103 -17.66 -12.10 -15.14
C PRO A 103 -17.14 -13.52 -14.89
N ARG A 104 -16.41 -13.76 -13.79
CA ARG A 104 -15.89 -15.09 -13.46
C ARG A 104 -16.98 -16.06 -13.02
N LEU A 105 -17.99 -15.55 -12.31
CA LEU A 105 -19.06 -16.37 -11.73
C LEU A 105 -20.43 -16.14 -12.39
N GLY A 106 -20.52 -15.24 -13.37
CA GLY A 106 -21.79 -14.90 -14.03
C GLY A 106 -22.73 -14.11 -13.13
N LEU A 107 -22.19 -13.23 -12.28
CA LEU A 107 -22.98 -12.39 -11.37
C LEU A 107 -23.18 -11.00 -12.00
N GLU A 108 -24.31 -10.37 -11.69
CA GLU A 108 -24.50 -8.94 -11.91
C GLU A 108 -23.73 -8.14 -10.85
N GLU A 109 -23.24 -6.96 -11.23
CA GLU A 109 -22.58 -6.04 -10.30
C GLU A 109 -23.62 -5.25 -9.51
N GLY A 110 -23.50 -5.26 -8.18
CA GLY A 110 -24.48 -4.65 -7.28
C GLY A 110 -24.68 -5.41 -5.98
#